data_AF-V8P0W9-F1
#
_entry.id   AF-V8P0W9-F1
#
_cell.length_a   1.000
_cell.length_b   1.000
_cell.length_c   1.000
_cell.angle_alpha   90.00
_cell.angle_beta   90.00
_cell.angle_gamma   90.00
#
_symmetry.space_group_name_H-M   'P 1'
#
loop_
_entity.id
_entity.type
_entity.pdbx_description
1 polymer ?
#
loop_
_entity_poly.entity_id
_entity_poly.type
_entity_poly.pdbx_seq_one_letter_code
_entity_poly.pdbx_strand_id
1 'polypeptide(L)' 'MADTSTAKLYAGLLEVGDEILEVNGAKVAGLGLARINELLLWAETLSLRVLKQRPVRQ' A
#
# COMPACT_ATOMS: atom_id res chain seq x y z
N MET A 1 -16.08 -5.41 -2.50
CA MET A 1 -15.40 -6.24 -1.48
C MET A 1 -14.67 -7.35 -2.24
N ALA A 2 -13.40 -7.61 -1.92
CA ALA A 2 -12.69 -8.74 -2.53
C ALA A 2 -13.37 -10.05 -2.11
N ASP A 3 -13.53 -10.99 -3.04
CA ASP A 3 -14.03 -12.32 -2.72
C ASP A 3 -13.15 -12.98 -1.65
N THR A 4 -13.74 -13.74 -0.74
CA THR A 4 -13.03 -14.37 0.39
C THR A 4 -11.88 -15.27 -0.10
N SER A 5 -11.98 -15.81 -1.32
CA SER A 5 -10.93 -16.60 -1.98
C SER A 5 -9.73 -15.73 -2.35
N THR A 6 -9.95 -14.52 -2.86
CA THR A 6 -8.91 -13.56 -3.21
C THR A 6 -8.23 -12.97 -1.98
N ALA A 7 -8.97 -12.77 -0.89
CA ALA A 7 -8.41 -12.32 0.38
C ALA A 7 -7.35 -13.29 0.94
N LYS A 8 -7.55 -14.60 0.77
CA LYS A 8 -6.55 -15.62 1.17
C LYS A 8 -5.27 -15.56 0.33
N LEU A 9 -5.37 -15.23 -0.96
CA LEU A 9 -4.21 -15.20 -1.86
C LEU A 9 -3.24 -14.04 -1.56
N TYR A 10 -3.79 -12.92 -1.06
CA TYR A 10 -3.01 -11.71 -0.80
C TYR A 10 -2.78 -11.43 0.69
N ALA A 11 -3.12 -12.39 1.57
CA ALA A 11 -2.89 -12.27 3.00
C ALA A 11 -1.39 -12.07 3.30
N GLY A 12 -1.08 -11.12 4.19
CA GLY A 12 0.29 -10.82 4.63
C GLY A 12 1.13 -9.99 3.64
N LEU A 13 0.63 -9.69 2.44
CA LEU A 13 1.37 -8.86 1.48
C LEU A 13 1.43 -7.39 1.91
N LEU A 14 0.39 -6.89 2.57
CA LEU A 14 0.31 -5.56 3.16
C LEU A 14 -0.37 -5.67 4.53
N GLU A 15 0.15 -4.95 5.50
CA GLU A 15 -0.38 -4.94 6.87
C GLU A 15 -0.57 -3.50 7.36
N VAL A 16 -1.48 -3.33 8.30
CA VAL A 16 -1.64 -2.02 8.97
C VAL A 16 -0.32 -1.68 9.65
N GLY A 17 0.19 -0.48 9.36
CA GLY A 17 1.49 -0.01 9.82
C GLY A 17 2.55 0.03 8.73
N ASP A 18 2.44 -0.78 7.68
CA ASP A 18 3.35 -0.69 6.53
C ASP A 18 3.33 0.73 5.94
N GLU A 19 4.50 1.32 5.77
CA GLU A 19 4.63 2.67 5.24
C GLU A 19 4.78 2.63 3.72
N ILE A 20 3.91 3.36 3.00
CA ILE A 20 3.99 3.46 1.54
C ILE A 20 5.03 4.53 1.17
N LEU A 21 6.01 4.16 0.35
CA LEU A 21 7.08 5.04 -0.13
C LEU A 21 6.83 5.54 -1.56
N GLU A 22 6.26 4.67 -2.41
CA GLU A 22 5.93 4.98 -3.80
C GLU A 22 4.62 4.34 -4.23
N VAL A 23 3.86 5.03 -5.08
CA VAL A 23 2.66 4.55 -5.78
C VAL A 23 2.90 4.68 -7.27
N ASN A 24 2.90 3.56 -8.00
CA ASN A 24 3.19 3.50 -9.45
C ASN A 24 4.50 4.21 -9.84
N GLY A 25 5.53 4.11 -8.98
CA GLY A 25 6.83 4.75 -9.15
C GLY A 25 6.90 6.23 -8.74
N ALA A 26 5.77 6.86 -8.36
CA ALA A 26 5.76 8.20 -7.81
C ALA A 26 6.04 8.19 -6.31
N LYS A 27 7.05 8.95 -5.86
CA LYS A 27 7.36 9.13 -4.43
C LYS A 27 6.23 9.87 -3.72
N VAL A 28 5.83 9.37 -2.55
CA VAL A 28 4.73 9.97 -1.78
C VAL A 28 5.19 10.90 -0.65
N ALA A 29 6.49 10.92 -0.34
CA ALA A 29 7.04 11.82 0.66
C ALA A 29 6.77 13.29 0.29
N GLY A 30 6.22 14.05 1.24
CA GLY A 30 5.87 15.47 1.05
C GLY A 30 4.57 15.73 0.28
N LEU A 31 3.86 14.69 -0.18
CA LEU A 31 2.54 14.86 -0.79
C LEU A 31 1.46 15.03 0.29
N GLY A 32 0.50 15.90 0.00
CA GLY A 32 -0.73 16.00 0.78
C GLY A 32 -1.69 14.84 0.52
N LEU A 33 -2.59 14.58 1.47
CA LEU A 33 -3.55 13.47 1.42
C LEU A 33 -4.41 13.48 0.14
N ALA A 34 -4.84 14.65 -0.33
CA ALA A 34 -5.63 14.76 -1.55
C ALA A 34 -4.89 14.17 -2.76
N ARG A 35 -3.59 14.49 -2.90
CA ARG A 35 -2.76 13.98 -3.99
C ARG A 35 -2.50 12.49 -3.87
N ILE A 36 -2.35 11.97 -2.65
CA ILE A 36 -2.22 10.52 -2.42
C ILE A 36 -3.50 9.80 -2.83
N ASN A 37 -4.67 10.32 -2.45
CA ASN A 37 -5.96 9.73 -2.83
C ASN A 37 -6.15 9.69 -4.35
N GLU A 38 -5.77 10.75 -5.06
CA GLU A 38 -5.78 10.74 -6.53
C GLU A 38 -4.94 9.58 -7.08
N LEU A 39 -3.69 9.42 -6.61
CA LEU A 39 -2.80 8.36 -7.08
C LEU A 39 -3.34 6.95 -6.80
N LEU A 40 -3.99 6.75 -5.65
CA LEU A 40 -4.54 5.45 -5.25
C LEU A 40 -5.83 5.10 -5.99
N LEU A 41 -6.62 6.10 -6.42
CA LEU A 41 -7.93 5.88 -7.04
C LEU A 41 -7.90 5.89 -8.57
N TRP A 42 -6.79 6.33 -9.18
CA TRP A 42 -6.72 6.58 -10.61
C TRP A 42 -6.47 5.33 -11.47
N ALA A 43 -6.12 4.19 -10.86
CA ALA A 43 -5.81 2.95 -11.59
C ALA A 43 -6.48 1.72 -10.96
N GLU A 44 -6.90 0.78 -11.81
CA GLU A 44 -7.47 -0.51 -11.37
C GLU A 44 -6.44 -1.43 -10.69
N THR A 45 -5.15 -1.24 -10.98
CA THR A 45 -4.04 -1.99 -10.37
C THR A 45 -2.93 -1.02 -9.99
N LEU A 46 -2.34 -1.24 -8.81
CA LEU A 46 -1.27 -0.39 -8.27
C LEU A 46 0.00 -1.21 -8.03
N SER A 47 1.14 -0.60 -8.34
CA SER A 47 2.45 -1.03 -7.84
C SER A 47 2.81 -0.18 -6.63
N LEU A 48 3.08 -0.82 -5.50
CA LEU A 48 3.46 -0.15 -4.25
C LEU A 48 4.88 -0.54 -3.86
N ARG A 49 5.67 0.45 -3.44
CA ARG A 49 6.88 0.20 -2.64
C ARG A 49 6.58 0.55 -1.21
N VAL A 50 6.75 -0.43 -0.33
CA VAL A 50 6.45 -0.30 1.10
C VAL A 50 7.67 -0.58 1.95
N LEU A 51 7.79 0.17 3.04
CA LEU A 51 8.65 -0.19 4.16
C LEU A 51 7.84 -1.03 5.14
N LYS A 52 8.22 -2.30 5.26
CA LYS A 52 7.59 -3.26 6.17
C LYS A 52 7.92 -2.92 7.61
N GLN A 53 6.89 -2.75 8.44
CA GLN A 53 7.08 -2.68 9.89
C GLN A 53 7.35 -4.11 10.39
N ARG A 54 8.62 -4.50 10.48
CA ARG A 54 8.96 -5.75 11.15
C ARG A 54 8.88 -5.48 12.65
N PRO A 55 8.05 -6.21 13.41
CA PRO A 55 8.13 -6.11 14.86
C PRO A 55 9.57 -6.38 15.27
N VAL A 56 10.19 -5.42 15.96
CA VAL A 56 11.46 -5.64 16.64
C VAL A 56 11.17 -6.76 17.63
N ARG A 57 11.67 -7.97 17.35
CA ARG A 57 11.58 -9.06 18.33
C ARG A 57 12.35 -8.58 19.56
N GLN A 58 11.61 -8.29 20.63
CA GLN A 58 12.18 -8.11 21.96
C GLN A 58 12.71 -9.45 22.46
#